data_AF-A0A919XJW2-F1
#
_entry.id   AF-A0A919XJW2-F1
#
_cell.length_a   1.000
_cell.length_b   1.000
_cell.length_c   1.000
_cell.angle_alpha   90.00
_cell.angle_beta   90.00
_cell.angle_gamma   90.00
#
_symmetry.space_group_name_H-M   'P 1'
#
loop_
_entity.id
_entity.type
_entity.pdbx_description
1 polymer ?
#
loop_
_entity_poly.entity_id
_entity_poly.type
_entity_poly.pdbx_seq_one_letter_code
_entity_poly.pdbx_strand_id
1 'polypeptide(L)'
;MFFFFEQFKRGQVCEIAKNDPRHETMPNLFPDRIGERVVIDKIDGDYLWCYDDVPVKYRINRNGKKTIDSDPRCVTSLYHYSQLKRIEAIPRSKISW
;
A
#
# COMPACT_ATOMS: atom_id res chain seq x y z
N MET A 1 19.00 16.50 -21.14
CA MET A 1 18.83 15.09 -20.74
C MET A 1 17.52 15.01 -19.98
N PHE A 2 16.45 14.55 -20.61
CA PHE A 2 15.14 14.43 -19.96
C PHE A 2 15.13 13.13 -19.16
N PHE A 3 15.32 13.22 -17.84
CA PHE A 3 15.04 12.09 -16.97
C PHE A 3 13.52 11.90 -16.93
N PHE A 4 13.03 10.85 -17.59
CA PHE A 4 11.69 10.34 -17.41
C PHE A 4 11.59 9.83 -15.97
N PHE A 5 11.23 10.71 -15.02
CA PHE A 5 10.71 10.23 -13.74
C PHE A 5 9.43 9.47 -14.09
N GLU A 6 9.42 8.15 -13.94
CA GLU A 6 8.18 7.39 -13.92
C GLU A 6 7.35 7.92 -12.75
N GLN A 7 6.52 8.92 -13.02
CA GLN A 7 5.69 9.52 -12.00
C GLN A 7 4.67 8.47 -11.57
N PHE A 8 4.88 7.98 -10.35
CA PHE A 8 3.86 7.28 -9.60
C PHE A 8 2.56 8.10 -9.63
N LYS A 9 1.42 7.40 -9.64
CA LYS A 9 0.10 8.03 -9.62
C LYS A 9 -0.70 7.52 -8.43
N ARG A 10 -1.58 8.37 -7.90
CA ARG A 10 -2.56 7.94 -6.90
C ARG A 10 -3.42 6.80 -7.43
N GLY A 11 -3.66 5.79 -6.60
CA GLY A 11 -4.42 4.58 -6.93
C GLY A 11 -3.62 3.52 -7.68
N GLN A 12 -2.34 3.76 -7.95
CA GLN A 12 -1.46 2.80 -8.60
C GLN A 12 -1.04 1.71 -7.60
N VAL A 13 -1.08 0.46 -8.06
CA VAL A 13 -0.57 -0.68 -7.30
C VAL A 13 0.93 -0.77 -7.48
N CYS A 14 1.63 -0.98 -6.37
CA CYS A 14 3.07 -1.20 -6.34
C CYS A 14 3.38 -2.43 -5.50
N GLU A 15 4.50 -3.05 -5.81
CA GLU A 15 5.12 -4.11 -5.03
C GLU A 15 6.28 -3.52 -4.24
N ILE A 16 6.43 -3.95 -2.98
CA ILE A 16 7.58 -3.56 -2.16
C ILE A 16 8.81 -4.33 -2.68
N ALA A 17 9.75 -3.62 -3.28
CA ALA A 17 10.98 -4.18 -3.83
C ALA A 17 12.16 -4.11 -2.85
N LYS A 18 12.10 -3.22 -1.86
CA LYS A 18 13.12 -3.08 -0.81
C LYS A 18 12.46 -2.76 0.52
N ASN A 19 12.97 -3.36 1.59
CA ASN A 19 12.56 -3.03 2.96
C ASN A 19 12.97 -1.62 3.37
N ASP A 20 12.44 -1.16 4.49
CA ASP A 20 12.97 0.01 5.20
C ASP A 20 14.43 -0.24 5.58
N PRO A 21 15.37 0.72 5.40
CA PRO A 21 16.75 0.58 5.85
C PRO A 21 16.87 0.19 7.34
N ARG A 22 15.89 0.56 8.15
CA ARG A 22 15.82 0.19 9.58
C ARG A 22 15.54 -1.28 9.82
N HIS A 23 15.08 -2.04 8.83
CA HIS A 23 14.91 -3.50 8.91
C HIS A 23 16.21 -4.20 9.35
N GLU A 24 17.36 -3.75 8.86
CA GLU A 24 18.67 -4.35 9.20
C GLU A 24 19.01 -4.25 10.70
N THR A 25 18.55 -3.18 11.36
CA THR A 25 18.86 -2.92 12.78
C THR A 25 17.71 -3.32 13.71
N MET A 26 16.46 -3.26 13.25
CA MET A 26 15.25 -3.51 14.04
C MET A 26 14.23 -4.37 13.28
N PRO A 27 14.56 -5.63 12.96
CA PRO A 27 13.73 -6.48 12.09
C PRO A 27 12.35 -6.82 12.70
N ASN A 28 12.23 -6.82 14.03
CA ASN A 28 10.94 -7.07 14.69
C ASN A 28 9.96 -5.88 14.56
N LEU A 29 10.47 -4.66 14.46
CA LEU A 29 9.65 -3.45 14.35
C LEU A 29 9.42 -3.06 12.88
N PHE A 30 10.40 -3.33 12.03
CA PHE A 30 10.34 -3.16 10.58
C PHE A 30 10.48 -4.54 9.95
N PRO A 31 9.40 -5.33 9.84
CA PRO A 31 9.48 -6.68 9.28
C PRO A 31 9.85 -6.67 7.80
N ASP A 32 10.31 -7.82 7.31
CA ASP A 32 10.47 -8.04 5.88
C ASP A 32 9.10 -8.08 5.20
N ARG A 33 8.90 -7.19 4.22
CA ARG A 33 7.66 -7.03 3.48
C ARG A 33 7.88 -7.07 1.97
N ILE A 34 9.06 -7.51 1.51
CA ILE A 34 9.37 -7.60 0.09
C ILE A 34 8.36 -8.53 -0.60
N GLY A 35 7.85 -8.10 -1.76
CA GLY A 35 6.83 -8.82 -2.53
C GLY A 35 5.39 -8.52 -2.11
N GLU A 36 5.16 -7.84 -0.98
CA GLU A 36 3.82 -7.38 -0.62
C GLU A 36 3.35 -6.25 -1.55
N ARG A 37 2.03 -6.16 -1.71
CA ARG A 37 1.38 -5.17 -2.56
C ARG A 37 0.79 -4.04 -1.75
N VAL A 38 1.05 -2.83 -2.19
CA VAL A 38 0.52 -1.59 -1.62
C VAL A 38 -0.07 -0.71 -2.71
N VAL A 39 -0.94 0.21 -2.33
CA VAL A 39 -1.58 1.15 -3.25
C VAL A 39 -1.30 2.57 -2.80
N ILE A 40 -0.89 3.42 -3.74
CA ILE A 40 -0.52 4.81 -3.46
C ILE A 40 -1.78 5.62 -3.18
N ASP A 41 -1.89 6.22 -2.00
CA ASP A 41 -2.95 7.17 -1.66
C ASP A 41 -2.51 8.63 -1.84
N LYS A 42 -1.29 8.97 -1.45
CA LYS A 42 -0.74 10.33 -1.59
C LYS A 42 0.73 10.31 -1.96
N ILE A 43 1.14 11.31 -2.73
CA ILE A 43 2.53 11.54 -3.13
C ILE A 43 2.99 12.83 -2.49
N ASP A 44 4.16 12.82 -1.86
CA ASP A 44 4.75 13.95 -1.15
C ASP A 44 6.27 13.99 -1.39
N GLY A 45 6.67 14.67 -2.45
CA GLY A 45 8.06 14.66 -2.93
C GLY A 45 8.53 13.25 -3.29
N ASP A 46 9.61 12.81 -2.64
CA ASP A 46 10.21 11.48 -2.82
C ASP A 46 9.51 10.38 -2.00
N TYR A 47 8.53 10.76 -1.18
CA TYR A 47 7.80 9.85 -0.32
C TYR A 47 6.36 9.62 -0.79
N LEU A 48 5.88 8.40 -0.56
CA LEU A 48 4.61 7.87 -1.01
C LEU A 48 3.88 7.31 0.20
N TRP A 49 2.69 7.84 0.47
CA TRP A 49 1.78 7.27 1.46
C TRP A 49 0.96 6.18 0.78
N CYS A 50 1.10 4.96 1.26
CA CYS A 50 0.49 3.79 0.67
C CYS A 50 -0.31 2.99 1.70
N TYR A 51 -1.42 2.40 1.29
CA TYR A 51 -2.14 1.42 2.09
C TYR A 51 -1.97 0.02 1.54
N ASP A 52 -2.19 -1.00 2.36
CA ASP A 52 -2.03 -2.40 1.95
C ASP A 52 -3.08 -2.82 0.91
N ASP A 53 -2.67 -3.52 -0.14
CA ASP A 53 -3.57 -3.98 -1.21
C ASP A 53 -4.34 -5.24 -0.78
N VAL A 54 -5.16 -5.09 0.25
CA VAL A 54 -6.05 -6.14 0.79
C VAL A 54 -7.51 -5.78 0.55
N PRO A 55 -8.44 -6.75 0.51
CA PRO A 55 -9.86 -6.47 0.40
C PRO A 55 -10.41 -5.80 1.67
N VAL A 56 -11.43 -4.95 1.50
CA VAL A 56 -12.21 -4.40 2.62
C VAL A 56 -12.91 -5.53 3.35
N LYS A 57 -12.75 -5.61 4.67
CA LYS A 57 -13.43 -6.60 5.51
C LYS A 57 -14.76 -6.04 6.01
N TYR A 58 -15.78 -6.88 6.01
CA TYR A 58 -17.12 -6.55 6.46
C TYR A 58 -17.54 -7.45 7.61
N ARG A 59 -18.39 -6.92 8.49
CA ARG A 59 -19.06 -7.66 9.55
C ARG A 59 -20.56 -7.41 9.54
N ILE A 60 -21.33 -8.35 10.10
CA ILE A 60 -22.76 -8.18 10.35
C ILE A 60 -22.92 -7.62 11.76
N ASN A 61 -23.60 -6.49 11.89
CA ASN A 61 -23.86 -5.89 13.20
C ASN A 61 -25.05 -6.58 13.92
N ARG A 62 -25.33 -6.20 15.18
CA ARG A 62 -26.44 -6.76 15.96
C ARG A 62 -27.82 -6.59 15.28
N ASN A 63 -27.96 -5.59 14.40
CA ASN A 63 -29.19 -5.32 13.66
C ASN A 63 -29.26 -6.09 12.32
N GLY A 64 -28.36 -7.06 12.08
CA GLY A 64 -28.30 -7.85 10.86
C GLY A 64 -27.78 -7.09 9.63
N LYS A 65 -27.26 -5.86 9.79
CA LYS A 65 -26.77 -5.05 8.67
C LYS A 65 -25.28 -5.31 8.42
N LYS A 66 -24.90 -5.45 7.15
CA LYS A 66 -23.50 -5.48 6.69
C LYS A 66 -22.88 -4.09 6.92
N THR A 67 -21.80 -4.05 7.67
CA THR A 67 -21.03 -2.84 7.99
C THR A 67 -19.56 -3.09 7.72
N ILE A 68 -18.81 -2.04 7.41
CA ILE A 68 -17.36 -2.15 7.24
C ILE A 68 -16.74 -2.45 8.61
N ASP A 69 -15.91 -3.48 8.65
CA ASP A 69 -15.12 -3.84 9.83
C ASP A 69 -13.71 -3.26 9.74
N SER A 70 -13.08 -3.40 8.57
CA SER A 70 -11.74 -2.87 8.31
C SER A 70 -11.62 -2.42 6.85
N ASP A 71 -11.28 -1.14 6.65
CA ASP A 71 -10.90 -0.59 5.36
C ASP A 71 -9.40 -0.30 5.38
N PRO A 72 -8.58 -0.96 4.53
CA PRO A 72 -7.15 -0.71 4.49
C PRO A 72 -6.80 0.73 4.13
N ARG A 73 -7.68 1.45 3.42
CA ARG A 73 -7.44 2.85 3.04
C ARG A 73 -7.33 3.80 4.23
N CYS A 74 -7.84 3.40 5.39
CA CYS A 74 -7.76 4.20 6.62
C CYS A 74 -6.38 4.15 7.28
N VAL A 75 -5.50 3.21 6.88
CA VAL A 75 -4.17 3.04 7.46
C VAL A 75 -3.14 3.12 6.34
N THR A 76 -2.35 4.20 6.35
CA THR A 76 -1.27 4.41 5.38
C THR A 76 0.08 4.31 6.04
N SER A 77 1.00 3.62 5.38
CA SER A 77 2.43 3.58 5.70
C SER A 77 3.21 4.44 4.70
N LEU A 78 4.32 5.01 5.15
CA LEU A 78 5.19 5.85 4.33
C LEU A 78 6.27 5.01 3.67
N TYR A 79 6.48 5.21 2.37
CA TYR A 79 7.54 4.58 1.59
C TYR A 79 8.31 5.62 0.81
N HIS A 80 9.62 5.43 0.67
CA HIS A 80 10.41 6.16 -0.31
C HIS A 80 10.19 5.55 -1.71
N TYR A 81 10.19 6.38 -2.76
CA TYR A 81 9.91 5.92 -4.13
C TYR A 81 10.81 4.76 -4.57
N SER A 82 12.08 4.74 -4.13
CA SER A 82 13.05 3.70 -4.48
C SER A 82 12.77 2.33 -3.86
N GLN A 83 11.85 2.26 -2.89
CA GLN A 83 11.42 1.01 -2.25
C GLN A 83 10.29 0.32 -3.02
N LEU A 84 9.60 1.05 -3.89
CA LEU A 84 8.41 0.57 -4.59
C LEU A 84 8.70 0.29 -6.06
N LYS A 85 8.16 -0.80 -6.56
CA LYS A 85 8.14 -1.15 -7.98
C LYS A 85 6.69 -1.08 -8.47
N ARG A 86 6.44 -0.31 -9.52
CA ARG A 86 5.13 -0.29 -10.16
C ARG A 86 4.79 -1.67 -10.72
N ILE A 87 3.55 -2.09 -10.52
CA ILE A 87 2.99 -3.27 -11.19
C ILE A 87 1.69 -2.91 -11.90
N GLU A 88 1.45 -3.56 -13.04
CA GLU A 88 0.17 -3.43 -13.76
C GLU A 88 -0.84 -4.40 -13.14
N ALA A 89 -1.53 -3.93 -12.11
CA ALA A 89 -2.55 -4.71 -11.44
C ALA A 89 -3.72 -3.83 -11.00
N ILE A 90 -4.90 -4.43 -10.90
CA ILE A 90 -6.06 -3.80 -10.29
C ILE A 90 -5.94 -3.95 -8.76
N PRO A 91 -6.16 -2.88 -7.98
CA PRO A 91 -6.20 -2.97 -6.52
C PRO A 91 -7.24 -3.97 -6.06
N ARG A 92 -6.86 -4.92 -5.19
CA ARG A 92 -7.77 -5.87 -4.55
C ARG A 92 -8.85 -5.18 -3.74
N SER A 93 -8.55 -4.01 -3.17
CA SER A 93 -9.56 -3.16 -2.51
C SER A 93 -10.72 -2.73 -3.41
N LYS A 94 -10.57 -2.78 -4.74
CA LYS A 94 -11.64 -2.49 -5.73
C LYS A 94 -12.32 -3.75 -6.26
N ILE A 95 -11.76 -4.93 -6.01
CA ILE A 95 -12.34 -6.22 -6.38
C ILE A 95 -13.24 -6.65 -5.21
N SER A 96 -14.37 -5.95 -5.05
CA SER A 96 -15.44 -6.45 -4.17
C SER A 96 -16.34 -7.37 -4.98
N TRP A 97 -16.37 -8.65 -4.62
CA TRP A 97 -17.46 -9.56 -5.02
C TRP A 97 -18.77 -9.12 -4.37
#